data_AF-A0A7V9M4A3-F1
#
_entry.id   AF-A0A7V9M4A3-F1
#
_cell.length_a   1.000
_cell.length_b   1.000
_cell.length_c   1.000
_cell.angle_alpha   90.00
_cell.angle_beta   90.00
_cell.angle_gamma   90.00
#
_symmetry.space_group_name_H-M   'P 1'
#
loop_
_entity.id
_entity.type
_entity.pdbx_description
1 polymer ?
#
loop_
_entity_poly.entity_id
_entity_poly.type
_entity_poly.pdbx_seq_one_letter_code
_entity_poly.pdbx_strand_id
1 'polypeptide(L)'
;HCGLTNIFSGKDRYPVVDIEEVKANNCQLILLSSEPYPFKENNIKEMQESFPGMKIILANGEMFSWYGSRLLLVPDYFRKLYKSF
;
A
#
# COMPACT_ATOMS: atom_id res chain seq x y z
N HIS A 1 12.09 5.94 -7.98
CA HIS A 1 11.47 4.61 -7.74
C HIS A 1 11.83 4.14 -6.34
N CYS A 2 10.86 3.71 -5.54
CA CYS A 2 11.06 3.24 -4.16
C CYS A 2 11.19 1.71 -4.09
N GLY A 3 11.87 1.07 -5.05
CA GLY A 3 12.21 -0.36 -5.05
C GLY A 3 11.05 -1.37 -4.99
N LEU A 4 9.79 -0.92 -4.94
CA LEU A 4 8.60 -1.75 -4.95
C LEU A 4 8.13 -2.00 -6.38
N THR A 5 7.62 -3.21 -6.64
CA THR A 5 7.02 -3.59 -7.91
C THR A 5 5.52 -3.74 -7.75
N ASN A 6 4.74 -3.06 -8.60
CA ASN A 6 3.29 -3.20 -8.61
C ASN A 6 2.90 -4.46 -9.40
N ILE A 7 2.30 -5.43 -8.71
CA ILE A 7 1.81 -6.70 -9.28
C ILE A 7 0.71 -6.48 -10.35
N PHE A 8 0.04 -5.33 -10.34
CA PHE A 8 -1.01 -4.95 -11.29
C PHE A 8 -0.54 -3.92 -12.33
N SER A 9 0.77 -3.77 -12.54
CA SER A 9 1.33 -2.78 -13.48
C SER A 9 0.87 -2.93 -14.95
N GLY A 10 0.41 -4.12 -15.35
CA GLY A 10 -0.13 -4.39 -16.69
C GLY A 10 -1.64 -4.15 -16.85
N LYS A 11 -2.35 -3.72 -15.80
CA LYS A 11 -3.79 -3.44 -15.85
C LYS A 11 -4.08 -1.95 -16.08
N ASP A 12 -5.31 -1.66 -16.47
CA ASP A 12 -5.83 -0.30 -16.52
C ASP A 12 -5.82 0.39 -15.16
N ARG A 13 -5.95 1.72 -15.17
CA ARG A 13 -5.90 2.54 -13.97
C ARG A 13 -7.06 2.22 -13.00
N TYR A 14 -6.73 1.98 -11.73
CA TYR A 14 -7.64 1.55 -10.65
C TYR A 14 -8.42 0.27 -10.96
N PRO A 15 -7.73 -0.88 -11.12
CA PRO A 15 -8.41 -2.13 -11.41
C PRO A 15 -9.22 -2.59 -10.20
N VAL A 16 -10.38 -3.18 -10.45
CA VAL A 16 -11.05 -4.04 -9.47
C VAL A 16 -10.32 -5.38 -9.47
N VAL A 17 -9.92 -5.86 -8.30
CA VAL A 17 -9.14 -7.08 -8.12
C VAL A 17 -9.76 -7.95 -7.05
N ASP A 18 -9.69 -9.26 -7.22
CA ASP A 18 -10.18 -10.24 -6.26
C ASP A 18 -9.07 -10.65 -5.27
N ILE A 19 -9.48 -11.07 -4.07
CA ILE A 19 -8.56 -11.55 -3.03
C ILE A 19 -7.69 -12.72 -3.53
N GLU A 20 -8.30 -13.64 -4.27
CA GLU A 20 -7.60 -14.81 -4.82
C GLU A 20 -6.57 -14.42 -5.90
N GLU A 21 -6.84 -13.36 -6.67
CA GLU A 21 -5.88 -12.84 -7.64
C GLU A 21 -4.65 -12.25 -6.93
N VAL A 22 -4.85 -11.53 -5.83
CA VAL A 22 -3.75 -10.98 -5.01
C VAL A 22 -2.88 -12.11 -4.43
N LYS A 23 -3.50 -13.19 -3.93
CA LYS A 23 -2.79 -14.36 -3.39
C LYS A 23 -2.00 -15.10 -4.47
N ALA A 24 -2.59 -15.29 -5.66
CA ALA A 24 -1.95 -16.00 -6.76
C ALA A 24 -0.70 -15.31 -7.30
N ASN A 25 -0.61 -13.99 -7.17
CA ASN A 25 0.51 -13.18 -7.67
C ASN A 25 1.69 -13.05 -6.69
N ASN A 26 1.77 -13.90 -5.65
CA ASN A 26 2.84 -13.90 -4.65
C ASN A 26 3.11 -12.50 -4.05
N CYS A 27 2.05 -11.76 -3.79
CA CYS A 27 2.17 -10.42 -3.23
C CYS A 27 2.76 -10.50 -1.80
N GLN A 28 3.70 -9.61 -1.51
CA GLN A 28 4.43 -9.63 -0.23
C GLN A 28 3.99 -8.50 0.69
N LEU A 29 3.45 -7.42 0.11
CA LEU A 29 3.18 -6.17 0.80
C LEU A 29 1.90 -5.53 0.26
N ILE A 30 0.99 -5.21 1.16
CA ILE A 30 -0.22 -4.43 0.91
C ILE A 30 -0.09 -3.10 1.63
N LEU A 31 -0.17 -2.00 0.88
CA LEU A 31 -0.16 -0.64 1.41
C LEU A 31 -1.59 -0.08 1.43
N LEU A 32 -2.11 0.20 2.61
CA LEU A 32 -3.44 0.79 2.81
C LEU A 32 -3.29 2.29 3.06
N SER A 33 -3.82 3.12 2.16
CA SER A 33 -3.68 4.58 2.25
C SER A 33 -4.52 5.18 3.39
N SER A 34 -3.95 6.06 4.22
CA SER A 34 -4.69 6.77 5.26
C SER A 34 -5.64 7.84 4.71
N GLU A 35 -5.41 8.31 3.49
CA GLU A 35 -6.20 9.36 2.82
C GLU A 35 -6.27 9.11 1.31
N PRO A 36 -7.33 9.56 0.61
CA PRO A 36 -8.52 10.25 1.13
C PRO A 36 -9.51 9.33 1.86
N TYR A 37 -9.34 8.00 1.74
CA TYR A 37 -10.15 7.02 2.44
C TYR A 37 -9.35 6.45 3.63
N PRO A 38 -9.67 6.81 4.88
CA PRO A 38 -8.96 6.31 6.04
C PRO A 38 -9.34 4.85 6.29
N PHE A 39 -8.50 3.92 5.83
CA PHE A 39 -8.58 2.53 6.29
C PHE A 39 -8.43 2.51 7.82
N LYS A 40 -9.42 1.96 8.50
CA LYS A 40 -9.46 1.85 9.96
C LYS A 40 -8.86 0.54 10.42
N GLU A 41 -8.62 0.41 11.72
CA GLU A 41 -8.12 -0.83 12.34
C GLU A 41 -8.96 -2.06 11.98
N ASN A 42 -10.29 -1.92 11.89
CA ASN A 42 -11.16 -3.03 11.45
C ASN A 42 -10.85 -3.49 10.02
N ASN A 43 -10.58 -2.57 9.09
CA ASN A 43 -10.23 -2.93 7.72
C ASN A 43 -8.89 -3.66 7.66
N ILE A 44 -7.93 -3.26 8.50
CA ILE A 44 -6.64 -3.98 8.61
C ILE A 44 -6.87 -5.40 9.10
N LYS A 45 -7.75 -5.57 10.10
CA LYS A 45 -8.08 -6.88 10.65
C LYS A 45 -8.71 -7.80 9.61
N GLU A 46 -9.71 -7.30 8.87
CA GLU A 46 -10.35 -8.03 7.76
C GLU A 46 -9.33 -8.41 6.67
N MET A 47 -8.41 -7.50 6.34
CA MET A 47 -7.35 -7.76 5.39
C MET A 47 -6.35 -8.80 5.93
N GLN A 48 -5.98 -8.75 7.21
CA GLN A 48 -5.10 -9.75 7.84
C GLN A 48 -5.73 -11.15 7.86
N GLU A 49 -7.03 -11.24 8.12
CA GLU A 49 -7.79 -12.49 8.05
C GLU A 49 -7.84 -13.04 6.62
N SER A 50 -8.00 -12.15 5.63
CA SER A 50 -8.05 -12.53 4.21
C SER A 50 -6.69 -12.90 3.63
N PHE A 51 -5.61 -12.33 4.19
CA PHE A 51 -4.24 -12.45 3.71
C PHE A 51 -3.27 -12.90 4.81
N PRO A 52 -3.45 -14.11 5.37
CA PRO A 52 -2.60 -14.61 6.44
C PRO A 52 -1.15 -14.73 5.94
N GLY A 53 -0.23 -14.05 6.63
CA GLY A 53 1.20 -14.06 6.31
C GLY A 53 1.67 -12.95 5.37
N MET A 54 0.76 -12.15 4.79
CA MET A 54 1.15 -10.97 4.01
C MET A 54 1.36 -9.76 4.92
N LYS A 55 2.31 -8.90 4.54
CA LYS A 55 2.58 -7.69 5.29
C LYS A 55 1.60 -6.59 4.91
N ILE A 56 0.80 -6.13 5.86
CA ILE A 56 -0.18 -5.05 5.66
C ILE A 56 0.29 -3.82 6.44
N ILE A 57 0.47 -2.70 5.75
CA ILE A 57 0.99 -1.45 6.35
C ILE A 57 0.08 -0.28 5.98
N LEU A 58 -0.24 0.56 6.96
CA LEU A 58 -0.87 1.85 6.70
C LEU A 58 0.16 2.83 6.12
N ALA A 59 -0.09 3.26 4.90
CA ALA A 59 0.69 4.26 4.18
C ALA A 59 0.02 5.64 4.29
N ASN A 60 0.81 6.71 4.46
CA ASN A 60 0.26 8.06 4.48
C ASN A 60 -0.07 8.48 3.03
N GLY A 61 -1.36 8.60 2.72
CA GLY A 61 -1.84 8.88 1.37
C GLY A 61 -1.34 10.19 0.77
N GLU A 62 -1.16 11.23 1.59
CA GLU A 62 -0.64 12.52 1.14
C GLU A 62 0.81 12.39 0.63
N MET A 63 1.62 11.53 1.26
CA MET A 63 3.01 11.30 0.87
C MET A 63 3.13 10.56 -0.48
N PHE A 64 2.07 9.85 -0.89
CA PHE A 64 2.01 9.14 -2.17
C PHE A 64 1.25 9.91 -3.26
N SER A 65 0.28 10.74 -2.89
CA SER A 65 -0.72 11.28 -3.83
C SER A 65 -0.64 12.79 -4.02
N TRP A 66 0.01 13.54 -3.13
CA TRP A 66 0.00 15.01 -3.16
C TRP A 66 1.37 15.56 -3.58
N TYR A 67 1.46 16.00 -4.82
CA TYR A 67 2.64 16.68 -5.36
C TYR A 67 2.58 18.17 -4.97
N GLY A 68 3.38 18.57 -3.97
CA GLY A 68 3.41 19.93 -3.42
C GLY A 68 4.57 20.14 -2.45
N SER A 69 4.48 21.14 -1.56
CA SER A 69 5.54 21.44 -0.57
C SER A 69 5.93 20.25 0.32
N ARG A 70 5.01 19.27 0.47
CA ARG A 70 5.24 18.00 1.18
C ARG A 70 6.24 17.07 0.50
N LEU A 71 6.59 17.26 -0.78
CA LEU A 71 7.62 16.48 -1.48
C LEU A 71 8.97 16.48 -0.76
N LEU A 72 9.28 17.54 -0.01
CA LEU A 72 10.48 17.62 0.83
C LEU A 72 10.50 16.57 1.96
N LEU A 73 9.34 16.13 2.43
CA LEU A 73 9.18 15.16 3.53
C LEU A 73 9.17 13.71 3.03
N VAL A 74 8.92 13.52 1.73
CA VAL A 74 8.74 12.22 1.09
C VAL A 74 9.96 11.30 1.25
N PRO A 75 11.22 11.75 1.07
CA PRO A 75 12.39 10.87 1.24
C PRO A 75 12.55 10.32 2.66
N ASP A 76 12.29 11.14 3.69
CA ASP A 76 12.33 10.68 5.09
C ASP A 76 11.18 9.73 5.40
N TYR A 77 10.00 10.01 4.86
CA TYR A 77 8.84 9.14 4.99
C TYR A 77 9.10 7.76 4.39
N PHE A 78 9.60 7.68 3.15
CA PHE A 78 9.92 6.40 2.52
C PHE A 78 11.02 5.65 3.27
N ARG A 79 12.04 6.32 3.81
CA ARG A 79 13.05 5.69 4.68
C ARG A 79 12.43 5.03 5.91
N LYS A 80 11.45 5.68 6.55
CA LYS A 80 10.71 5.09 7.68
C LYS A 80 9.83 3.93 7.24
N LEU A 81 9.13 4.06 6.11
CA LEU A 81 8.31 2.99 5.53
C LEU A 81 9.15 1.76 5.20
N TYR A 82 10.35 1.93 4.65
CA TYR A 82 11.27 0.83 4.38
C TYR A 82 11.72 0.09 5.63
N LYS A 83 11.95 0.79 6.74
CA LYS A 83 12.25 0.16 8.04
C LYS A 83 11.07 -0.59 8.63
N SER A 84 9.86 -0.27 8.18
CA SER A 84 8.67 -1.00 8.56
C SER A 84 8.42 -2.24 7.71
N PHE A 85 9.16 -2.45 6.60
CA PHE A 85 9.18 -3.72 5.84
C PHE A 85 9.97 -4.80 6.58
#